data_AF-A0A7V7ABD7-F1
#
_entry.id   AF-A0A7V7ABD7-F1
#
_cell.length_a   1.000
_cell.length_b   1.000
_cell.length_c   1.000
_cell.angle_alpha   90.00
_cell.angle_beta   90.00
_cell.angle_gamma   90.00
#
_symmetry.space_group_name_H-M   'P 1'
#
loop_
_entity.id
_entity.type
_entity.pdbx_description
1 polymer ?
#
loop_
_entity_poly.entity_id
_entity_poly.type
_entity_poly.pdbx_seq_one_letter_code
_entity_poly.pdbx_strand_id
1 'polypeptide(L)'
;MDILKKLLYRKKRKEGWTVEAYIDYVEKLQHDKAIEIETPSVCKWAHERGFYSNRVARYGLTDDNWQDYISDREFAWGFPYNDLMYSRWIDDKLTLYYTLIPFREHLPDYFFLIDKEGRIFKLFDAPSELTEDVDSIVQLLRDKGHLAVKLFSGTEGAGFYHLAIDKSSHFFLNSETISESALYQFIAGLKNYLITEYLKPCTELAAIYPRTTNSLRVVA
;
A
#
# COMPACT_ATOMS: atom_id res chain seq x y z
N MET A 1 -15.08 -27.33 13.22
CA MET A 1 -14.81 -27.19 11.78
C MET A 1 -15.13 -28.50 11.07
N ASP A 2 -16.09 -28.45 10.15
CA ASP A 2 -16.63 -29.57 9.36
C ASP A 2 -15.52 -30.38 8.63
N ILE A 3 -15.66 -31.71 8.63
CA ILE A 3 -14.74 -32.66 7.99
C ILE A 3 -14.65 -32.40 6.48
N LEU A 4 -15.76 -32.02 5.84
CA LEU A 4 -15.79 -31.69 4.42
C LEU A 4 -14.95 -30.45 4.11
N LYS A 5 -15.05 -29.40 4.93
CA LYS A 5 -14.21 -28.20 4.81
C LYS A 5 -12.72 -28.53 4.98
N LYS A 6 -12.37 -29.42 5.92
CA LYS A 6 -10.98 -29.87 6.10
C LYS A 6 -10.43 -30.57 4.85
N LEU A 7 -11.22 -31.44 4.22
CA LEU A 7 -10.83 -32.14 2.99
C LEU A 7 -10.68 -31.16 1.82
N LEU A 8 -11.63 -30.22 1.68
CA LEU A 8 -11.56 -29.17 0.67
C LEU A 8 -10.27 -28.33 0.82
N TYR A 9 -9.98 -27.82 2.00
CA TYR A 9 -8.79 -26.98 2.23
C TYR A 9 -7.48 -27.75 2.06
N ARG A 10 -7.46 -29.05 2.38
CA ARG A 10 -6.32 -29.93 2.05
C ARG A 10 -6.11 -30.04 0.55
N LYS A 11 -7.18 -30.20 -0.23
CA LYS A 11 -7.12 -30.23 -1.70
C LYS A 11 -6.62 -28.89 -2.24
N LYS A 12 -7.17 -27.77 -1.76
CA LYS A 12 -6.77 -26.42 -2.20
C LYS A 12 -5.31 -26.09 -1.94
N ARG A 13 -4.77 -26.50 -0.78
CA ARG A 13 -3.32 -26.40 -0.54
C ARG A 13 -2.47 -27.19 -1.53
N LYS A 14 -2.91 -28.38 -1.96
CA LYS A 14 -2.21 -29.15 -3.01
C LYS A 14 -2.28 -28.47 -4.38
N GLU A 15 -3.30 -27.65 -4.61
CA GLU A 15 -3.45 -26.81 -5.80
C GLU A 15 -2.68 -25.47 -5.67
N GLY A 16 -1.89 -25.28 -4.61
CA GLY A 16 -1.06 -24.08 -4.39
C GLY A 16 -1.75 -22.92 -3.64
N TRP A 17 -3.04 -23.05 -3.29
CA TRP A 17 -3.73 -22.00 -2.54
C TRP A 17 -3.28 -21.96 -1.07
N THR A 18 -3.12 -20.75 -0.54
CA THR A 18 -3.32 -20.55 0.91
C THR A 18 -4.81 -20.66 1.23
N VAL A 19 -5.13 -21.14 2.43
CA VAL A 19 -6.54 -21.37 2.79
C VAL A 19 -7.27 -20.04 2.91
N GLU A 20 -6.58 -19.04 3.46
CA GLU A 20 -7.05 -17.69 3.69
C GLU A 20 -7.40 -17.01 2.35
N ALA A 21 -6.49 -17.03 1.37
CA ALA A 21 -6.76 -16.43 0.06
C ALA A 21 -7.89 -17.15 -0.69
N TYR A 22 -7.97 -18.48 -0.56
CA TYR A 22 -9.08 -19.23 -1.17
C TYR A 22 -10.43 -18.87 -0.57
N ILE A 23 -10.50 -18.72 0.77
CA ILE A 23 -11.73 -18.31 1.46
C ILE A 23 -12.14 -16.91 1.01
N ASP A 24 -11.23 -15.94 1.05
CA ASP A 24 -11.49 -14.56 0.63
C ASP A 24 -11.98 -14.48 -0.83
N TYR A 25 -11.33 -15.22 -1.74
CA TYR A 25 -11.76 -15.30 -3.14
C TYR A 25 -13.19 -15.84 -3.29
N VAL A 26 -13.53 -16.90 -2.57
CA VAL A 26 -14.88 -17.51 -2.62
C VAL A 26 -15.92 -16.58 -2.02
N GLU A 27 -15.62 -15.90 -0.91
CA GLU A 27 -16.52 -14.92 -0.29
C GLU A 27 -16.80 -13.76 -1.23
N LYS A 28 -15.78 -13.24 -1.92
CA LYS A 28 -15.94 -12.20 -2.94
C LYS A 28 -16.75 -12.67 -4.14
N LEU A 29 -16.57 -13.90 -4.61
CA LEU A 29 -17.43 -14.47 -5.66
C LEU A 29 -18.89 -14.59 -5.21
N GLN A 30 -19.14 -14.99 -3.96
CA GLN A 30 -20.50 -15.06 -3.42
C GLN A 30 -21.14 -13.69 -3.32
N HIS A 31 -20.37 -12.70 -2.86
CA HIS A 31 -20.82 -11.31 -2.79
C HIS A 31 -21.15 -10.77 -4.19
N ASP A 32 -20.28 -10.99 -5.18
CA ASP A 32 -20.47 -10.55 -6.56
C ASP A 32 -21.74 -11.14 -7.20
N LYS A 33 -22.12 -12.39 -6.84
CA LYS A 33 -23.41 -12.96 -7.25
C LYS A 33 -24.60 -12.28 -6.56
N ALA A 34 -24.45 -11.91 -5.29
CA ALA A 34 -25.54 -11.40 -4.47
C ALA A 34 -25.91 -9.94 -4.79
N ILE A 35 -24.96 -9.15 -5.28
CA ILE A 35 -25.16 -7.73 -5.61
C ILE A 35 -25.82 -7.49 -6.97
N GLU A 36 -25.96 -8.52 -7.81
CA GLU A 36 -26.66 -8.48 -9.10
C GLU A 36 -26.30 -7.27 -10.00
N ILE A 37 -25.03 -6.85 -9.98
CA ILE A 37 -24.56 -5.71 -10.80
C ILE A 37 -24.70 -6.01 -12.29
N GLU A 38 -24.44 -7.25 -12.67
CA GLU A 38 -24.43 -7.72 -14.06
C GLU A 38 -25.48 -8.81 -14.28
N THR A 39 -25.83 -9.04 -15.54
CA THR A 39 -26.75 -10.13 -15.90
C THR A 39 -26.18 -11.50 -15.49
N PRO A 40 -27.05 -12.50 -15.20
CA PRO A 40 -26.60 -13.85 -14.82
C PRO A 40 -25.68 -14.51 -15.85
N SER A 41 -25.85 -14.23 -17.14
CA SER A 41 -24.98 -14.74 -18.21
C SER A 41 -23.58 -14.12 -18.16
N VAL A 42 -23.47 -12.81 -17.94
CA VAL A 42 -22.19 -12.11 -17.77
C VAL A 42 -21.48 -12.58 -16.50
N CYS A 43 -22.21 -12.67 -15.39
CA CYS A 43 -21.68 -13.17 -14.12
C CYS A 43 -21.11 -14.58 -14.27
N LYS A 44 -21.87 -15.49 -14.91
CA LYS A 44 -21.41 -16.86 -15.20
C LYS A 44 -20.16 -16.86 -16.08
N TRP A 45 -20.18 -16.12 -17.19
CA TRP A 45 -19.06 -16.04 -18.14
C TRP A 45 -17.77 -15.56 -17.44
N ALA A 46 -17.87 -14.53 -16.61
CA ALA A 46 -16.76 -13.95 -15.86
C ALA A 46 -16.21 -14.95 -14.83
N HIS A 47 -17.08 -15.57 -14.04
CA HIS A 47 -16.68 -16.48 -12.96
C HIS A 47 -16.00 -17.74 -13.48
N GLU A 48 -16.48 -18.29 -14.60
CA GLU A 48 -15.84 -19.42 -15.28
C GLU A 48 -14.39 -19.09 -15.68
N ARG A 49 -14.16 -17.85 -16.14
CA ARG A 49 -12.83 -17.34 -16.52
C ARG A 49 -12.00 -16.83 -15.34
N GLY A 50 -12.60 -16.67 -14.16
CA GLY A 50 -11.92 -16.31 -12.92
C GLY A 50 -11.99 -14.83 -12.55
N PHE A 51 -12.84 -14.05 -13.22
CA PHE A 51 -13.07 -12.63 -12.97
C PHE A 51 -14.34 -12.40 -12.14
N TYR A 52 -14.38 -11.30 -11.38
CA TYR A 52 -15.64 -10.75 -10.88
C TYR A 52 -16.44 -10.12 -12.03
N SER A 53 -17.76 -10.15 -11.92
CA SER A 53 -18.67 -9.77 -13.02
C SER A 53 -18.46 -8.32 -13.48
N ASN A 54 -18.22 -7.40 -12.54
CA ASN A 54 -17.97 -5.99 -12.84
C ASN A 54 -16.69 -5.73 -13.66
N ARG A 55 -15.77 -6.69 -13.76
CA ARG A 55 -14.54 -6.60 -14.56
C ARG A 55 -14.84 -6.64 -16.04
N VAL A 56 -15.90 -7.33 -16.45
CA VAL A 56 -16.27 -7.46 -17.87
C VAL A 56 -16.50 -6.09 -18.48
N ALA A 57 -17.40 -5.31 -17.88
CA ALA A 57 -17.69 -3.96 -18.34
C ALA A 57 -16.50 -3.00 -18.12
N ARG A 58 -15.80 -3.11 -16.97
CA ARG A 58 -14.70 -2.20 -16.65
C ARG A 58 -13.51 -2.36 -17.59
N TYR A 59 -13.16 -3.59 -17.94
CA TYR A 59 -11.92 -3.90 -18.68
C TYR A 59 -12.21 -4.07 -20.18
N GLY A 60 -13.50 -4.12 -20.56
CA GLY A 60 -13.91 -4.49 -21.90
C GLY A 60 -13.54 -5.94 -22.22
N LEU A 61 -13.78 -6.86 -21.28
CA LEU A 61 -13.45 -8.28 -21.50
C LEU A 61 -14.37 -8.88 -22.56
N THR A 62 -13.75 -9.65 -23.44
CA THR A 62 -14.38 -10.39 -24.54
C THR A 62 -13.79 -11.79 -24.59
N ASP A 63 -14.35 -12.67 -25.42
CA ASP A 63 -13.76 -13.99 -25.63
C ASP A 63 -12.35 -13.92 -26.26
N ASP A 64 -12.01 -12.83 -26.94
CA ASP A 64 -10.73 -12.67 -27.64
C ASP A 64 -9.60 -12.14 -26.75
N ASN A 65 -9.90 -11.34 -25.71
CA ASN A 65 -8.88 -10.62 -24.93
C ASN A 65 -8.79 -11.02 -23.45
N TRP A 66 -9.69 -11.86 -22.92
CA TRP A 66 -9.71 -12.11 -21.47
C TRP A 66 -8.44 -12.75 -20.92
N GLN A 67 -7.68 -13.46 -21.76
CA GLN A 67 -6.42 -14.11 -21.39
C GLN A 67 -5.24 -13.13 -21.35
N ASP A 68 -5.40 -11.91 -21.87
CA ASP A 68 -4.38 -10.86 -21.81
C ASP A 68 -4.29 -10.22 -20.41
N TYR A 69 -5.20 -10.60 -19.50
CA TYR A 69 -5.32 -10.08 -18.15
C TYR A 69 -5.08 -11.18 -17.11
N ILE A 70 -4.52 -10.79 -15.96
CA ILE A 70 -4.50 -11.64 -14.77
C ILE A 70 -5.91 -11.65 -14.18
N SER A 71 -6.52 -12.83 -14.07
CA SER A 71 -7.86 -12.97 -13.47
C SER A 71 -7.84 -12.72 -11.97
N ASP A 72 -8.98 -12.29 -11.37
CA ASP A 72 -9.08 -12.12 -9.91
C ASP A 72 -8.76 -13.44 -9.17
N ARG A 73 -9.04 -14.59 -9.80
CA ARG A 73 -8.65 -15.92 -9.32
C ARG A 73 -7.14 -16.11 -9.27
N GLU A 74 -6.43 -15.80 -10.36
CA GLU A 74 -4.97 -15.93 -10.43
C GLU A 74 -4.28 -14.95 -9.50
N PHE A 75 -4.80 -13.73 -9.42
CA PHE A 75 -4.34 -12.72 -8.47
C PHE A 75 -4.49 -13.21 -7.03
N ALA A 76 -5.66 -13.73 -6.66
CA ALA A 76 -5.90 -14.27 -5.32
C ALA A 76 -5.06 -15.53 -5.05
N TRP A 77 -4.89 -16.41 -6.04
CA TRP A 77 -4.09 -17.63 -5.92
C TRP A 77 -2.61 -17.34 -5.65
N GLY A 78 -2.06 -16.32 -6.31
CA GLY A 78 -0.67 -15.90 -6.12
C GLY A 78 -0.39 -15.23 -4.78
N PHE A 79 -1.43 -14.84 -4.03
CA PHE A 79 -1.28 -14.14 -2.76
C PHE A 79 -1.33 -15.10 -1.55
N PRO A 80 -0.45 -14.90 -0.54
CA PRO A 80 0.71 -14.03 -0.54
C PRO A 80 1.84 -14.59 -1.42
N TYR A 81 2.60 -13.70 -2.06
CA TYR A 81 3.75 -14.09 -2.86
C TYR A 81 4.81 -14.77 -1.98
N ASN A 82 5.23 -15.97 -2.40
CA ASN A 82 6.22 -16.78 -1.67
C ASN A 82 5.81 -17.07 -0.22
N ASP A 83 4.55 -17.45 0.04
CA ASP A 83 4.05 -17.83 1.37
C ASP A 83 4.02 -16.71 2.46
N LEU A 84 3.26 -16.96 3.53
CA LEU A 84 3.03 -15.99 4.62
C LEU A 84 4.31 -15.66 5.41
N MET A 85 5.34 -16.50 5.36
CA MET A 85 6.58 -16.27 6.09
C MET A 85 7.42 -15.20 5.39
N TYR A 86 7.56 -15.30 4.07
CA TYR A 86 8.39 -14.36 3.30
C TYR A 86 7.65 -13.11 2.85
N SER A 87 6.31 -13.12 2.79
CA SER A 87 5.53 -11.93 2.43
C SER A 87 5.87 -10.72 3.32
N ARG A 88 6.19 -10.97 4.60
CA ARG A 88 6.59 -9.93 5.56
C ARG A 88 7.82 -9.13 5.12
N TRP A 89 8.74 -9.73 4.37
CA TRP A 89 9.92 -9.02 3.86
C TRP A 89 9.57 -8.00 2.79
N ILE A 90 8.39 -8.13 2.18
CA ILE A 90 7.89 -7.25 1.12
C ILE A 90 6.82 -6.30 1.69
N ASP A 91 5.91 -6.81 2.52
CA ASP A 91 4.76 -6.07 3.04
C ASP A 91 5.14 -5.04 4.12
N ASP A 92 6.22 -5.31 4.87
CA ASP A 92 6.73 -4.42 5.90
C ASP A 92 7.74 -3.42 5.31
N LYS A 93 7.40 -2.13 5.34
CA LYS A 93 8.18 -1.10 4.63
C LYS A 93 9.62 -0.99 5.14
N LEU A 94 9.81 -1.16 6.44
CA LEU A 94 11.13 -1.05 7.05
C LEU A 94 11.96 -2.31 6.80
N THR A 95 11.35 -3.50 6.91
CA THR A 95 12.01 -4.78 6.58
C THR A 95 12.40 -4.83 5.11
N LEU A 96 11.53 -4.36 4.21
CA LEU A 96 11.85 -4.25 2.79
C LEU A 96 13.05 -3.35 2.55
N TYR A 97 13.07 -2.16 3.17
CA TYR A 97 14.21 -1.26 3.09
C TYR A 97 15.52 -1.93 3.56
N TYR A 98 15.49 -2.61 4.71
CA TYR A 98 16.66 -3.35 5.21
C TYR A 98 17.10 -4.48 4.29
N THR A 99 16.16 -5.19 3.68
CA THR A 99 16.42 -6.27 2.73
C THR A 99 17.09 -5.75 1.45
N LEU A 100 16.79 -4.50 1.07
CA LEU A 100 17.27 -3.86 -0.16
C LEU A 100 18.41 -2.84 0.07
N ILE A 101 19.07 -2.86 1.23
CA ILE A 101 20.23 -1.99 1.52
C ILE A 101 21.29 -1.96 0.40
N PRO A 102 21.63 -3.07 -0.27
CA PRO A 102 22.59 -3.05 -1.38
C PRO A 102 22.17 -2.18 -2.58
N PHE A 103 20.91 -1.77 -2.64
CA PHE A 103 20.31 -0.95 -3.70
C PHE A 103 19.73 0.37 -3.14
N ARG A 104 20.23 0.83 -1.99
CA ARG A 104 19.71 2.00 -1.25
C ARG A 104 19.63 3.27 -2.09
N GLU A 105 20.50 3.43 -3.09
CA GLU A 105 20.50 4.56 -4.03
C GLU A 105 19.24 4.64 -4.90
N HIS A 106 18.44 3.58 -4.94
CA HIS A 106 17.16 3.50 -5.65
C HIS A 106 15.95 3.52 -4.71
N LEU A 107 16.16 3.66 -3.41
CA LEU A 107 15.12 3.71 -2.39
C LEU A 107 15.00 5.15 -1.85
N PRO A 108 13.80 5.56 -1.37
CA PRO A 108 13.69 6.81 -0.63
C PRO A 108 14.49 6.73 0.68
N ASP A 109 15.00 7.88 1.14
CA ASP A 109 15.63 7.95 2.46
C ASP A 109 14.63 7.65 3.60
N TYR A 110 15.08 6.91 4.62
CA TYR A 110 14.33 6.61 5.85
C TYR A 110 14.96 7.33 7.05
N PHE A 111 14.21 8.27 7.65
CA PHE A 111 14.73 9.17 8.68
C PHE A 111 14.35 8.75 10.10
N PHE A 112 13.05 8.51 10.36
CA PHE A 112 12.58 8.19 11.71
C PHE A 112 11.52 7.08 11.73
N LEU A 113 11.52 6.29 12.80
CA LEU A 113 10.45 5.37 13.17
C LEU A 113 9.78 5.89 14.45
N ILE A 114 8.45 5.95 14.44
CA ILE A 114 7.62 6.23 15.60
C ILE A 114 6.87 4.95 15.95
N ASP A 115 7.17 4.35 17.09
CA ASP A 115 6.60 3.05 17.46
C ASP A 115 5.15 3.15 17.98
N LYS A 116 4.61 2.02 18.46
CA LYS A 116 3.24 1.94 18.98
C LYS A 116 3.02 2.74 20.28
N GLU A 117 4.09 3.01 21.03
CA GLU A 117 4.08 3.84 22.23
C GLU A 117 4.26 5.34 21.91
N GLY A 118 4.62 5.68 20.67
CA GLY A 118 4.95 7.06 20.26
C GLY A 118 6.43 7.42 20.48
N ARG A 119 7.30 6.45 20.76
CA ARG A 119 8.74 6.68 20.89
C ARG A 119 9.35 6.85 19.51
N ILE A 120 10.20 7.86 19.38
CA ILE A 120 10.90 8.19 18.14
C ILE A 120 12.26 7.50 18.15
N PHE A 121 12.61 6.88 17.03
CA PHE A 121 13.90 6.24 16.80
C PHE A 121 14.51 6.80 15.53
N LYS A 122 15.80 7.12 15.57
CA LYS A 122 16.53 7.57 14.38
C LYS A 122 16.87 6.37 13.50
N LEU A 123 16.66 6.51 12.18
CA LEU A 123 16.98 5.50 11.17
C LEU A 123 18.26 5.88 10.40
N PHE A 124 18.69 5.00 9.50
CA PHE A 124 20.01 5.05 8.86
C PHE A 124 20.27 6.31 8.02
N ASP A 125 19.25 6.90 7.41
CA ASP A 125 19.42 8.07 6.53
C ASP A 125 19.14 9.40 7.23
N ALA A 126 18.78 9.37 8.52
CA ALA A 126 18.64 10.59 9.28
C ALA A 126 20.00 11.27 9.52
N PRO A 127 20.07 12.60 9.29
CA PRO A 127 21.27 13.36 9.58
C PRO A 127 21.77 13.15 11.02
N SER A 128 23.09 13.11 11.17
CA SER A 128 23.76 12.75 12.42
C SER A 128 23.45 13.71 13.59
N GLU A 129 23.26 14.98 13.26
CA GLU A 129 22.99 16.11 14.14
C GLU A 129 21.58 16.11 14.72
N LEU A 130 20.65 15.36 14.11
CA LEU A 130 19.28 15.26 14.60
C LEU A 130 19.16 14.27 15.77
N THR A 131 18.25 14.58 16.68
CA THR A 131 17.92 13.78 17.86
C THR A 131 16.58 13.05 17.68
N GLU A 132 16.23 12.21 18.65
CA GLU A 132 15.07 11.32 18.63
C GLU A 132 13.83 12.02 19.23
N ASP A 133 13.48 13.18 18.68
CA ASP A 133 12.40 14.04 19.17
C ASP A 133 11.59 14.71 18.05
N VAL A 134 10.48 15.32 18.43
CA VAL A 134 9.57 16.01 17.50
C VAL A 134 10.25 17.23 16.88
N ASP A 135 11.06 17.95 17.65
CA ASP A 135 11.81 19.12 17.18
C ASP A 135 12.70 18.76 15.98
N SER A 136 13.40 17.64 16.05
CA SER A 136 14.25 17.12 14.98
C SER A 136 13.47 16.73 13.73
N ILE A 137 12.26 16.20 13.86
CA ILE A 137 11.39 15.90 12.71
C ILE A 137 10.93 17.21 12.04
N VAL A 138 10.57 18.23 12.83
CA VAL A 138 10.19 19.54 12.30
C VAL A 138 11.38 20.25 11.65
N GLN A 139 12.56 20.18 12.26
CA GLN A 139 13.79 20.70 11.67
C GLN A 139 14.10 20.00 10.34
N LEU A 140 14.01 18.67 10.30
CA LEU A 140 14.17 17.91 9.06
C LEU A 140 13.17 18.34 7.98
N LEU A 141 11.91 18.63 8.35
CA LEU A 141 10.92 19.16 7.41
C LEU A 141 11.34 20.53 6.85
N ARG A 142 11.89 21.41 7.69
CA ARG A 142 12.42 22.71 7.28
C ARG A 142 13.56 22.54 6.27
N ASP A 143 14.45 21.57 6.51
CA ASP A 143 15.63 21.35 5.69
C ASP A 143 15.29 20.68 4.35
N LYS A 144 14.40 19.68 4.35
CA LYS A 144 14.03 18.89 3.15
C LYS A 144 12.87 19.51 2.37
N GLY A 145 12.06 20.37 2.97
CA GLY A 145 10.87 20.98 2.38
C GLY A 145 9.65 20.07 2.32
N HIS A 146 9.84 18.76 2.13
CA HIS A 146 8.76 17.77 2.04
C HIS A 146 9.16 16.48 2.75
N LEU A 147 8.23 15.91 3.52
CA LEU A 147 8.37 14.59 4.14
C LEU A 147 7.10 13.76 3.90
N ALA A 148 7.30 12.46 3.74
CA ALA A 148 6.22 11.49 3.68
C ALA A 148 6.13 10.75 5.02
N VAL A 149 4.94 10.78 5.63
CA VAL A 149 4.61 10.14 6.89
C VAL A 149 3.72 8.94 6.58
N LYS A 150 4.22 7.73 6.83
CA LYS A 150 3.56 6.49 6.36
C LYS A 150 3.38 5.53 7.52
N LEU A 151 2.23 4.88 7.61
CA LEU A 151 2.09 3.74 8.52
C LEU A 151 3.17 2.68 8.24
N PHE A 152 3.76 2.20 9.33
CA PHE A 152 4.75 1.12 9.37
C PHE A 152 4.27 -0.09 8.55
N SER A 153 3.04 -0.54 8.83
CA SER A 153 2.33 -1.56 8.06
C SER A 153 0.91 -1.06 7.72
N GLY A 154 0.46 -1.35 6.49
CA GLY A 154 -0.85 -0.89 6.01
C GLY A 154 -0.95 -0.94 4.48
N THR A 155 -2.18 -1.11 3.98
CA THR A 155 -2.51 -1.24 2.56
C THR A 155 -3.21 0.00 2.00
N GLU A 156 -3.31 0.10 0.68
CA GLU A 156 -4.14 1.07 -0.07
C GLU A 156 -3.85 2.57 0.08
N GLY A 157 -2.84 2.95 0.88
CA GLY A 157 -2.50 4.35 1.18
C GLY A 157 -3.22 4.91 2.41
N ALA A 158 -3.93 4.06 3.17
CA ALA A 158 -4.43 4.43 4.48
C ALA A 158 -3.26 4.82 5.40
N GLY A 159 -3.41 5.92 6.15
CA GLY A 159 -2.36 6.43 7.03
C GLY A 159 -1.12 6.92 6.27
N PHE A 160 -1.32 7.52 5.10
CA PHE A 160 -0.30 8.33 4.43
C PHE A 160 -0.60 9.81 4.67
N TYR A 161 0.42 10.56 5.10
CA TYR A 161 0.37 12.02 5.15
C TYR A 161 1.56 12.64 4.44
N HIS A 162 1.29 13.76 3.78
CA HIS A 162 2.30 14.62 3.19
C HIS A 162 2.50 15.85 4.08
N LEU A 163 3.70 15.98 4.66
CA LEU A 163 4.14 17.20 5.32
C LEU A 163 4.93 18.05 4.33
N ALA A 164 4.63 19.34 4.27
CA ALA A 164 5.38 20.30 3.46
C ALA A 164 5.59 21.62 4.21
N ILE A 165 6.63 22.34 3.80
CA ILE A 165 6.85 23.74 4.14
C ILE A 165 7.12 24.52 2.85
N ASP A 166 6.52 25.70 2.72
CA ASP A 166 6.78 26.59 1.58
C ASP A 166 8.00 27.51 1.84
N LYS A 167 8.40 28.26 0.83
CA LYS A 167 9.51 29.24 0.93
C LYS A 167 9.23 30.38 1.91
N SER A 168 7.96 30.59 2.27
CA SER A 168 7.50 31.59 3.22
C SER A 168 7.38 31.03 4.64
N SER A 169 7.86 29.80 4.88
CA SER A 169 7.80 29.11 6.17
C SER A 169 6.39 28.74 6.66
N HIS A 170 5.40 28.64 5.77
CA HIS A 170 4.10 28.07 6.11
C HIS A 170 4.13 26.55 6.00
N PHE A 171 3.55 25.87 6.99
CA PHE A 171 3.45 24.42 7.01
C PHE A 171 2.14 23.93 6.40
N PHE A 172 2.20 22.72 5.82
CA PHE A 172 1.06 22.05 5.22
C PHE A 172 1.01 20.58 5.63
N LEU A 173 -0.21 20.10 5.91
CA LEU A 173 -0.55 18.70 6.08
C LEU A 173 -1.54 18.33 4.96
N ASN A 174 -1.17 17.41 4.07
CA ASN A 174 -1.99 17.02 2.92
C ASN A 174 -2.47 18.21 2.06
N SER A 175 -1.59 19.20 1.85
CA SER A 175 -1.87 20.47 1.15
C SER A 175 -2.72 21.49 1.90
N GLU A 176 -3.21 21.18 3.09
CA GLU A 176 -3.93 22.13 3.94
C GLU A 176 -2.95 22.84 4.88
N THR A 177 -3.06 24.17 5.00
CA THR A 177 -2.21 24.94 5.91
C THR A 177 -2.44 24.48 7.36
N ILE A 178 -1.35 24.26 8.09
CA ILE A 178 -1.36 23.89 9.50
C ILE A 178 -0.49 24.85 10.31
N SER A 179 -0.89 25.19 11.53
CA SER A 179 -0.02 25.97 12.42
C SER A 179 1.16 25.12 12.89
N GLU A 180 2.25 25.75 13.29
CA GLU A 180 3.39 25.05 13.87
C GLU A 180 2.97 24.25 15.11
N SER A 181 2.20 24.85 16.04
CA SER A 181 1.69 24.14 17.22
C SER A 181 0.87 22.89 16.86
N ALA A 182 0.04 22.95 15.82
CA ALA A 182 -0.76 21.82 15.38
C ALA A 182 0.08 20.76 14.65
N LEU A 183 1.14 21.15 13.94
CA LEU A 183 2.13 20.23 13.36
C LEU A 183 2.84 19.44 14.46
N TYR A 184 3.29 20.11 15.52
CA TYR A 184 3.91 19.47 16.68
C TYR A 184 2.97 18.46 17.35
N GLN A 185 1.70 18.85 17.57
CA GLN A 185 0.68 17.96 18.11
C GLN A 185 0.40 16.77 17.21
N PHE A 186 0.34 16.99 15.90
CA PHE A 186 0.15 15.93 14.91
C PHE A 186 1.28 14.90 14.99
N ILE A 187 2.55 15.34 14.93
CA ILE A 187 3.71 14.45 14.98
C ILE A 187 3.77 13.71 16.32
N ALA A 188 3.58 14.39 17.45
CA ALA A 188 3.57 13.79 18.77
C ALA A 188 2.44 12.76 18.96
N GLY A 189 1.35 12.87 18.18
CA GLY A 189 0.22 11.94 18.20
C GLY A 189 0.41 10.69 17.33
N LEU A 190 1.45 10.64 16.49
CA LEU A 190 1.69 9.51 15.59
C LEU A 190 2.06 8.24 16.37
N LYS A 191 1.57 7.09 15.89
CA LYS A 191 1.89 5.75 16.41
C LYS A 191 2.02 4.75 15.27
N ASN A 192 3.10 3.98 15.26
CA ASN A 192 3.46 3.06 14.16
C ASN A 192 3.64 3.79 12.81
N TYR A 193 4.39 4.88 12.79
CA TYR A 193 4.68 5.64 11.57
C TYR A 193 6.17 5.66 11.24
N LEU A 194 6.45 5.81 9.95
CA LEU A 194 7.76 6.08 9.38
C LEU A 194 7.76 7.50 8.81
N ILE A 195 8.85 8.23 9.04
CA ILE A 195 9.15 9.51 8.41
C ILE A 195 10.21 9.23 7.33
N THR A 196 9.85 9.47 6.07
CA THR A 196 10.66 9.13 4.89
C THR A 196 10.73 10.31 3.93
N GLU A 197 11.64 10.23 2.96
CA GLU A 197 11.66 11.14 1.82
C GLU A 197 10.30 11.14 1.10
N TYR A 198 9.85 12.35 0.73
CA TYR A 198 8.72 12.52 -0.14
C TYR A 198 9.17 12.49 -1.61
N LEU A 199 8.90 11.36 -2.28
CA LEU A 199 9.19 11.19 -3.70
C LEU A 199 8.21 11.97 -4.58
N LYS A 200 8.73 12.87 -5.42
CA LYS A 200 7.97 13.64 -6.39
C LYS A 200 7.88 12.91 -7.73
N PRO A 201 6.75 13.01 -8.45
CA PRO A 201 6.61 12.39 -9.76
C PRO A 201 7.70 12.85 -10.72
N CYS A 202 8.24 11.92 -11.52
CA CYS A 202 9.06 12.29 -12.68
C CYS A 202 8.23 13.13 -13.66
N THR A 203 8.88 13.85 -14.56
CA THR A 203 8.22 14.82 -15.45
C THR A 203 7.08 14.19 -16.26
N GLU A 204 7.28 12.97 -16.73
CA GLU A 204 6.32 12.21 -17.54
C GLU A 204 5.06 11.84 -16.74
N LEU A 205 5.22 11.35 -15.51
CA LEU A 205 4.10 11.01 -14.63
C LEU A 205 3.40 12.26 -14.10
N ALA A 206 4.17 13.32 -13.82
CA ALA A 206 3.63 14.60 -13.37
C ALA A 206 2.77 15.28 -14.44
N ALA A 207 3.06 15.06 -15.73
CA ALA A 207 2.24 15.55 -16.84
C ALA A 207 0.85 14.91 -16.89
N ILE A 208 0.71 13.67 -16.39
CA ILE A 208 -0.58 12.97 -16.30
C ILE A 208 -1.31 13.41 -15.02
N TYR A 209 -0.64 13.30 -13.87
CA TYR A 209 -1.23 13.67 -12.59
C TYR A 209 -0.17 14.07 -11.56
N PRO A 210 0.08 15.39 -11.34
CA PRO A 210 1.18 15.85 -10.49
C PRO A 210 0.90 15.73 -8.98
N ARG A 211 -0.31 15.32 -8.60
CA ARG A 211 -0.77 15.28 -7.20
C ARG A 211 -0.56 13.92 -6.53
N THR A 212 -0.04 12.89 -7.21
CA THR A 212 0.33 11.61 -6.57
C THR A 212 1.83 11.46 -6.41
N THR A 213 2.23 10.69 -5.39
CA THR A 213 3.60 10.27 -5.13
C THR A 213 4.01 9.13 -6.07
N ASN A 214 4.26 9.44 -7.35
CA ASN A 214 4.76 8.48 -8.35
C ASN A 214 3.88 7.23 -8.56
N SER A 215 2.59 7.27 -8.23
CA SER A 215 1.68 6.15 -8.47
C SER A 215 0.76 6.46 -9.64
N LEU A 216 0.86 5.62 -10.68
CA LEU A 216 -0.16 5.47 -11.69
C LEU A 216 -0.97 4.22 -11.34
N ARG A 217 -2.21 4.40 -10.87
CA ARG A 217 -3.13 3.28 -10.73
C ARG A 217 -3.77 3.05 -12.09
N VAL A 218 -3.20 2.13 -12.85
CA VAL A 218 -3.89 1.60 -14.02
C VAL A 218 -5.01 0.73 -13.48
N VAL A 219 -6.19 1.31 -13.40
CA VAL A 219 -7.42 0.52 -13.37
C VAL A 219 -7.59 0.07 -14.81
N ALA A 220 -6.86 -1.00 -15.16
CA ALA A 220 -7.44 -1.97 -16.08
C ALA A 220 -8.73 -2.37 -15.40
#